data_AF-A0A3N5KYT8-F1
#
_entry.id   AF-A0A3N5KYT8-F1
#
_cell.length_a   1.000
_cell.length_b   1.000
_cell.length_c   1.000
_cell.angle_alpha   90.00
_cell.angle_beta   90.00
_cell.angle_gamma   90.00
#
_symmetry.space_group_name_H-M   'P 1'
#
loop_
_entity.id
_entity.type
_entity.pdbx_description
1 polymer ?
#
loop_
_entity_poly.entity_id
_entity_poly.type
_entity_poly.pdbx_seq_one_letter_code
_entity_poly.pdbx_strand_id
1 'polypeptide(L)'
;MTFRGYRRRDGKVGIRNHVLILPTSICAARVASDIARGVRGCVAACPAYGCCQVGSDARLTFRTLLNTAANPNVGAIVVVGLGCEGLEPLAMLQAGENLGKPARGLVIQEEGGSPKATDSGAVMAKRMAGELAAHPREEVPASSLVLGLECGGSDATSGLAANPALGVASDLTIGGGGTCILSETTESIGAEHVLARRGVSEDVSRRLLDIVAACER
;
A
#
# COMPACT_ATOMS: atom_id res chain seq x y z
N MET A 1 19.73 -14.97 -8.06
CA MET A 1 18.34 -15.34 -8.41
C MET A 1 17.66 -14.13 -9.05
N THR A 2 16.80 -14.35 -10.04
CA THR A 2 16.03 -13.31 -10.75
C THR A 2 14.54 -13.63 -10.75
N PHE A 3 13.70 -12.62 -10.99
CA PHE A 3 12.27 -12.80 -11.23
C PHE A 3 11.79 -11.81 -12.29
N ARG A 4 10.60 -12.03 -12.87
CA ARG A 4 10.00 -11.10 -13.83
C ARG A 4 9.17 -10.04 -13.10
N GLY A 5 9.56 -8.78 -13.21
CA GLY A 5 8.91 -7.65 -12.51
C GLY A 5 8.69 -6.43 -13.41
N TYR A 6 8.03 -5.42 -12.88
CA TYR A 6 7.79 -4.13 -13.53
C TYR A 6 8.71 -3.08 -12.89
N ARG A 7 9.81 -2.71 -13.56
CA ARG A 7 10.69 -1.65 -13.08
C ARG A 7 10.00 -0.30 -13.16
N ARG A 8 10.15 0.49 -12.10
CA ARG A 8 9.64 1.87 -12.00
C ARG A 8 10.78 2.87 -12.19
N ARG A 9 10.40 4.12 -12.47
CA ARG A 9 11.35 5.23 -12.68
C ARG A 9 12.21 5.51 -11.44
N ASP A 10 11.68 5.26 -10.25
CA ASP A 10 12.38 5.40 -8.97
C ASP A 10 13.31 4.21 -8.63
N GLY A 11 13.47 3.25 -9.55
CA GLY A 11 14.31 2.07 -9.40
C GLY A 11 13.64 0.89 -8.66
N LYS A 12 12.47 1.11 -8.03
CA LYS A 12 11.73 0.02 -7.37
C LYS A 12 11.07 -0.91 -8.38
N VAL A 13 10.72 -2.12 -7.95
CA VAL A 13 10.13 -3.14 -8.82
C VAL A 13 8.80 -3.64 -8.27
N GLY A 14 7.78 -3.60 -9.12
CA GLY A 14 6.46 -4.19 -8.84
C GLY A 14 6.40 -5.64 -9.31
N ILE A 15 5.76 -6.52 -8.54
CA ILE A 15 5.38 -7.86 -9.00
C ILE A 15 4.04 -7.85 -9.76
N ARG A 16 3.25 -6.78 -9.60
CA ARG A 16 1.98 -6.51 -10.30
C ARG A 16 2.00 -5.11 -10.94
N ASN A 17 1.03 -4.82 -11.80
CA ASN A 17 0.91 -3.53 -12.49
C ASN A 17 -0.53 -3.04 -12.49
N HIS A 18 -0.94 -2.44 -11.38
CA HIS A 18 -2.31 -2.01 -11.15
C HIS A 18 -2.53 -0.53 -11.45
N VAL A 19 -3.74 -0.21 -11.86
CA VAL A 19 -4.31 1.13 -11.66
C VAL A 19 -4.93 1.17 -10.27
N LEU A 20 -4.44 2.06 -9.41
CA LEU A 20 -4.99 2.25 -8.07
C LEU A 20 -6.14 3.26 -8.14
N ILE A 21 -7.34 2.84 -7.74
CA ILE A 21 -8.45 3.74 -7.49
C ILE A 21 -8.39 4.14 -6.01
N LEU A 22 -8.01 5.39 -5.75
CA LEU A 22 -7.68 5.90 -4.43
C LEU A 22 -8.76 6.88 -3.93
N PRO A 23 -9.72 6.42 -3.13
CA PRO A 23 -10.68 7.31 -2.50
C PRO A 23 -10.01 8.13 -1.38
N THR A 24 -10.28 9.44 -1.33
CA THR A 24 -9.76 10.32 -0.27
C THR A 24 -10.58 10.29 1.02
N SER A 25 -11.77 9.67 0.99
CA SER A 25 -12.64 9.50 2.14
C SER A 25 -13.44 8.20 2.04
N ILE A 26 -13.96 7.71 3.17
CA ILE A 26 -14.86 6.54 3.17
C ILE A 26 -16.12 6.78 2.31
N CYS A 27 -16.58 8.03 2.19
CA CYS A 27 -17.75 8.36 1.38
C CYS A 27 -17.51 8.13 -0.12
N ALA A 28 -16.26 8.26 -0.58
CA ALA A 28 -15.84 7.95 -1.95
C ALA A 28 -15.53 6.46 -2.16
N ALA A 29 -15.42 5.66 -1.09
CA ALA A 29 -14.97 4.27 -1.16
C ALA A 29 -15.87 3.38 -2.02
N ARG A 30 -17.19 3.61 -2.01
CA ARG A 30 -18.13 2.84 -2.82
C ARG A 30 -17.90 3.06 -4.32
N VAL A 31 -17.82 4.32 -4.75
CA VAL A 31 -17.53 4.69 -6.14
C VAL A 31 -16.18 4.12 -6.56
N ALA A 32 -15.14 4.27 -5.73
CA ALA A 32 -13.82 3.72 -6.02
C ALA A 32 -13.83 2.18 -6.19
N SER A 33 -14.56 1.48 -5.33
CA SER A 33 -14.68 0.02 -5.40
C SER A 33 -15.47 -0.44 -6.62
N ASP A 34 -16.52 0.30 -7.00
CA ASP A 34 -17.34 0.00 -8.18
C ASP A 34 -16.53 0.18 -9.47
N ILE A 35 -15.74 1.27 -9.56
CA ILE A 35 -14.77 1.47 -10.66
C ILE A 35 -13.76 0.31 -10.73
N ALA A 36 -13.15 -0.04 -9.60
CA ALA A 36 -12.12 -1.09 -9.55
C ALA A 36 -12.67 -2.47 -9.95
N ARG A 37 -13.91 -2.80 -9.57
CA ARG A 37 -14.58 -4.05 -9.98
C ARG A 37 -14.98 -4.04 -11.47
N GLY A 38 -15.34 -2.87 -12.01
CA GLY A 38 -15.75 -2.71 -13.40
C GLY A 38 -14.61 -2.78 -14.42
N VAL A 39 -13.36 -2.51 -14.00
CA VAL A 39 -12.20 -2.41 -14.90
C VAL A 39 -11.09 -3.38 -14.51
N ARG A 40 -10.80 -4.35 -15.38
CA ARG A 40 -9.71 -5.32 -15.17
C ARG A 40 -8.37 -4.60 -14.97
N GLY A 41 -7.59 -5.07 -13.99
CA GLY A 41 -6.28 -4.51 -13.67
C GLY A 41 -6.34 -3.37 -12.65
N CYS A 42 -7.54 -2.93 -12.25
CA CYS A 42 -7.72 -1.93 -11.22
C CYS A 42 -7.88 -2.56 -9.83
N VAL A 43 -7.44 -1.83 -8.81
CA VAL A 43 -7.64 -2.18 -7.39
C VAL A 43 -8.04 -0.93 -6.62
N ALA A 44 -8.87 -1.07 -5.60
CA ALA A 44 -9.23 0.03 -4.71
C ALA A 44 -8.54 -0.14 -3.35
N ALA A 45 -8.00 0.96 -2.80
CA ALA A 45 -7.49 1.00 -1.44
C ALA A 45 -8.33 1.97 -0.61
N CYS A 46 -9.37 1.44 0.03
CA CYS A 46 -10.36 2.25 0.72
C CYS A 46 -9.90 2.55 2.16
N PRO A 47 -9.85 3.83 2.59
CA PRO A 47 -9.62 4.15 3.98
C PRO A 47 -10.80 3.68 4.84
N ALA A 48 -10.49 3.19 6.04
CA ALA A 48 -11.50 2.74 7.00
C ALA A 48 -12.21 3.89 7.75
N TYR A 49 -11.62 5.10 7.71
CA TYR A 49 -12.09 6.25 8.46
C TYR A 49 -12.65 7.33 7.52
N GLY A 50 -13.57 8.12 8.07
CA GLY A 50 -14.25 9.19 7.35
C GLY A 50 -13.56 10.55 7.46
N CYS A 51 -14.25 11.57 6.95
CA CYS A 51 -13.90 12.97 7.11
C CYS A 51 -13.95 13.34 8.60
N CYS A 52 -13.15 14.31 9.06
CA CYS A 52 -12.97 14.74 10.48
C CYS A 52 -11.76 14.15 11.24
N GLN A 53 -10.79 13.58 10.54
CA GLN A 53 -9.47 13.36 11.13
C GLN A 53 -8.73 14.71 11.28
N VAL A 54 -8.05 14.91 12.41
CA VAL A 54 -7.32 16.15 12.72
C VAL A 54 -5.90 15.84 13.21
N GLY A 55 -5.01 16.83 13.15
CA GLY A 55 -3.68 16.72 13.75
C GLY A 55 -2.88 15.51 13.24
N SER A 56 -2.47 14.63 14.16
CA SER A 56 -1.69 13.42 13.85
C SER A 56 -2.44 12.45 12.95
N ASP A 57 -3.75 12.32 13.12
CA ASP A 57 -4.55 11.28 12.46
C ASP A 57 -4.74 11.59 10.98
N ALA A 58 -4.98 12.87 10.67
CA ALA A 58 -5.05 13.36 9.30
C ALA A 58 -3.70 13.17 8.59
N ARG A 59 -2.59 13.51 9.26
CA ARG A 59 -1.24 13.33 8.71
C ARG A 59 -0.90 11.86 8.48
N LEU A 60 -1.27 10.99 9.42
CA LEU A 60 -1.07 9.55 9.30
C LEU A 60 -1.86 9.01 8.10
N THR A 61 -3.13 9.38 7.97
CA THR A 61 -3.99 8.90 6.88
C THR A 61 -3.50 9.38 5.52
N PHE A 62 -3.17 10.67 5.39
CA PHE A 62 -2.58 11.20 4.17
C PHE A 62 -1.30 10.45 3.79
N ARG A 63 -0.38 10.27 4.76
CA ARG A 63 0.87 9.55 4.56
C ARG A 63 0.63 8.10 4.14
N THR A 64 -0.33 7.42 4.75
CA THR A 64 -0.68 6.04 4.41
C THR A 64 -1.21 5.95 2.98
N LEU A 65 -2.19 6.78 2.60
CA LEU A 65 -2.76 6.79 1.25
C LEU A 65 -1.70 7.13 0.19
N LEU A 66 -0.84 8.11 0.46
CA LEU A 66 0.26 8.48 -0.42
C LEU A 66 1.27 7.33 -0.58
N ASN A 67 1.63 6.64 0.51
CA ASN A 67 2.53 5.49 0.45
C ASN A 67 1.88 4.27 -0.24
N THR A 68 0.56 4.11 -0.13
CA THR A 68 -0.18 3.13 -0.94
C THR A 68 -0.07 3.46 -2.42
N ALA A 69 -0.23 4.72 -2.81
CA ALA A 69 -0.02 5.19 -4.18
C ALA A 69 1.44 5.02 -4.64
N ALA A 70 2.41 5.18 -3.72
CA ALA A 70 3.84 5.00 -3.99
C ALA A 70 4.24 3.54 -4.20
N ASN A 71 3.45 2.56 -3.76
CA ASN A 71 3.76 1.13 -3.89
C ASN A 71 4.15 0.76 -5.34
N PRO A 72 5.22 -0.01 -5.57
CA PRO A 72 5.69 -0.31 -6.92
C PRO A 72 4.74 -1.21 -7.72
N ASN A 73 3.78 -1.88 -7.08
CA ASN A 73 2.70 -2.57 -7.78
C ASN A 73 1.66 -1.61 -8.41
N VAL A 74 1.67 -0.33 -8.03
CA VAL A 74 0.82 0.72 -8.60
C VAL A 74 1.58 1.39 -9.74
N GLY A 75 1.05 1.25 -10.96
CA GLY A 75 1.58 1.86 -12.17
C GLY A 75 0.90 3.20 -12.52
N ALA A 76 -0.37 3.38 -12.14
CA ALA A 76 -1.15 4.60 -12.35
C ALA A 76 -2.19 4.78 -11.24
N ILE A 77 -2.70 6.00 -11.07
CA ILE A 77 -3.57 6.39 -9.95
C ILE A 77 -4.82 7.12 -10.49
N VAL A 78 -5.99 6.78 -9.97
CA VAL A 78 -7.23 7.55 -10.10
C VAL A 78 -7.69 7.95 -8.71
N VAL A 79 -7.57 9.23 -8.37
CA VAL A 79 -8.04 9.79 -7.10
C VAL A 79 -9.54 10.06 -7.18
N VAL A 80 -10.29 9.61 -6.18
CA VAL A 80 -11.75 9.80 -6.11
C VAL A 80 -12.09 10.57 -4.84
N GLY A 81 -12.54 11.81 -5.00
CA GLY A 81 -13.06 12.64 -3.91
C GLY A 81 -14.58 12.67 -3.88
N LEU A 82 -15.18 12.85 -2.70
CA LEU A 82 -16.59 13.25 -2.62
C LEU A 82 -16.76 14.74 -2.97
N GLY A 83 -15.86 15.60 -2.49
CA GLY A 83 -15.92 17.06 -2.65
C GLY A 83 -16.12 17.85 -1.36
N CYS A 84 -16.33 17.17 -0.23
CA CYS A 84 -16.51 17.81 1.09
C CYS A 84 -15.58 17.23 2.17
N GLU A 85 -14.59 16.45 1.79
CA GLU A 85 -13.64 15.88 2.75
C GLU A 85 -12.54 16.88 3.15
N GLY A 86 -12.04 16.73 4.38
CA GLY A 86 -10.89 17.52 4.85
C GLY A 86 -9.57 17.13 4.17
N LEU A 87 -9.50 15.94 3.57
CA LEU A 87 -8.39 15.52 2.72
C LEU A 87 -8.66 15.98 1.28
N GLU A 88 -8.11 17.13 0.90
CA GLU A 88 -8.38 17.69 -0.43
C GLU A 88 -7.96 16.70 -1.54
N PRO A 89 -8.90 16.30 -2.43
CA PRO A 89 -8.61 15.44 -3.57
C PRO A 89 -7.51 15.99 -4.46
N LEU A 90 -7.47 17.32 -4.63
CA LEU A 90 -6.45 18.01 -5.40
C LEU A 90 -5.05 17.86 -4.78
N ALA A 91 -4.94 17.98 -3.46
CA ALA A 91 -3.67 17.77 -2.75
C ALA A 91 -3.17 16.32 -2.89
N MET A 92 -4.08 15.34 -2.81
CA MET A 92 -3.74 13.93 -3.03
C MET A 92 -3.34 13.66 -4.49
N LEU A 93 -4.04 14.27 -5.45
CA LEU A 93 -3.70 14.17 -6.87
C LEU A 93 -2.30 14.73 -7.14
N GLN A 94 -2.02 15.95 -6.67
CA GLN A 94 -0.71 16.59 -6.84
C GLN A 94 0.41 15.77 -6.20
N ALA A 95 0.17 15.23 -4.99
CA ALA A 95 1.13 14.35 -4.33
C ALA A 95 1.35 13.04 -5.12
N GLY A 96 0.29 12.49 -5.72
CA GLY A 96 0.36 11.32 -6.60
C GLY A 96 1.15 11.58 -7.88
N GLU A 97 0.98 12.74 -8.51
CA GLU A 97 1.76 13.15 -9.70
C GLU A 97 3.26 13.27 -9.39
N ASN A 98 3.61 13.77 -8.20
CA ASN A 98 4.99 13.89 -7.73
C ASN A 98 5.68 12.52 -7.54
N LEU A 99 4.94 11.40 -7.53
CA LEU A 99 5.50 10.06 -7.54
C LEU A 99 6.02 9.62 -8.93
N GLY A 100 5.86 10.47 -9.96
CA GLY A 100 6.28 10.16 -11.33
C GLY A 100 5.41 9.11 -12.01
N LYS A 101 4.17 8.94 -11.54
CA LYS A 101 3.16 8.01 -12.06
C LYS A 101 2.02 8.79 -12.73
N PRO A 102 1.40 8.28 -13.80
CA PRO A 102 0.18 8.87 -14.34
C PRO A 102 -0.90 8.92 -13.25
N ALA A 103 -1.40 10.12 -12.96
CA ALA A 103 -2.48 10.33 -12.01
C ALA A 103 -3.62 11.13 -12.64
N ARG A 104 -4.86 10.79 -12.29
CA ARG A 104 -6.08 11.54 -12.64
C ARG A 104 -6.95 11.64 -11.40
N GLY A 105 -7.80 12.66 -11.35
CA GLY A 105 -8.73 12.86 -10.24
C GLY A 105 -10.13 13.15 -10.74
N LEU A 106 -11.12 12.79 -9.94
CA LEU A 106 -12.51 13.23 -10.12
C LEU A 106 -13.15 13.50 -8.75
N VAL A 107 -14.13 14.39 -8.75
CA VAL A 107 -14.90 14.76 -7.56
C VAL A 107 -16.36 14.38 -7.79
N ILE A 108 -16.90 13.50 -6.98
CA ILE A 108 -18.22 12.89 -7.18
C ILE A 108 -19.34 13.94 -7.30
N GLN A 109 -19.30 14.98 -6.48
CA GLN A 109 -20.29 16.06 -6.52
C GLN A 109 -20.20 16.88 -7.82
N GLU A 110 -19.00 17.13 -8.33
CA GLU A 110 -18.77 17.87 -9.58
C GLU A 110 -19.18 17.06 -10.81
N GLU A 111 -18.99 15.74 -10.78
CA GLU A 111 -19.45 14.81 -11.82
C GLU A 111 -20.99 14.67 -11.86
N GLY A 112 -21.70 15.21 -10.85
CA GLY A 112 -23.16 15.12 -10.75
C GLY A 112 -23.67 13.84 -10.10
N GLY A 113 -22.88 13.25 -9.18
CA GLY A 113 -23.27 12.14 -8.33
C GLY A 113 -22.58 10.82 -8.65
N SER A 114 -22.75 9.84 -7.75
CA SER A 114 -22.04 8.56 -7.78
C SER A 114 -22.13 7.78 -9.10
N PRO A 115 -23.30 7.69 -9.79
CA PRO A 115 -23.37 6.96 -11.07
C PRO A 115 -22.46 7.57 -12.14
N LYS A 116 -22.55 8.89 -12.36
CA LYS A 116 -21.75 9.61 -13.35
C LYS A 116 -20.26 9.56 -13.01
N ALA A 117 -19.92 9.74 -11.74
CA ALA A 117 -18.54 9.62 -11.26
C ALA A 117 -17.96 8.22 -11.50
N THR A 118 -18.78 7.18 -11.37
CA THR A 118 -18.39 5.79 -11.62
C THR A 118 -18.11 5.56 -13.10
N ASP A 119 -18.97 6.04 -14.00
CA ASP A 119 -18.78 5.94 -15.45
C ASP A 119 -17.53 6.71 -15.91
N SER A 120 -17.39 7.96 -15.47
CA SER A 120 -16.24 8.82 -15.77
C SER A 120 -14.93 8.20 -15.27
N GLY A 121 -14.91 7.74 -14.01
CA GLY A 121 -13.77 7.06 -13.42
C GLY A 121 -13.41 5.74 -14.12
N ALA A 122 -14.41 4.96 -14.56
CA ALA A 122 -14.18 3.73 -15.31
C ALA A 122 -13.54 4.00 -16.69
N VAL A 123 -13.93 5.07 -17.37
CA VAL A 123 -13.29 5.49 -18.63
C VAL A 123 -11.82 5.84 -18.41
N MET A 124 -11.51 6.63 -17.38
CA MET A 124 -10.13 6.99 -17.02
C MET A 124 -9.30 5.75 -16.68
N ALA A 125 -9.83 4.89 -15.81
CA ALA A 125 -9.16 3.68 -15.34
C ALA A 125 -8.91 2.69 -16.49
N LYS A 126 -9.88 2.50 -17.40
CA LYS A 126 -9.74 1.63 -18.56
C LYS A 126 -8.63 2.10 -19.50
N ARG A 127 -8.53 3.41 -19.74
CA ARG A 127 -7.45 3.98 -20.54
C ARG A 127 -6.08 3.72 -19.88
N MET A 128 -5.95 4.05 -18.60
CA MET A 128 -4.70 3.83 -17.85
C MET A 128 -4.31 2.35 -17.80
N ALA A 129 -5.28 1.45 -17.61
CA ALA A 129 -5.02 0.01 -17.61
C ALA A 129 -4.49 -0.48 -18.98
N GLY A 130 -5.01 0.06 -20.08
CA GLY A 130 -4.50 -0.21 -21.43
C GLY A 130 -3.06 0.28 -21.62
N GLU A 131 -2.75 1.49 -21.17
CA GLU A 131 -1.39 2.04 -21.20
C GLU A 131 -0.42 1.21 -20.35
N LEU A 132 -0.84 0.75 -19.17
CA LEU A 132 -0.06 -0.13 -18.31
C LEU A 132 0.17 -1.52 -18.92
N ALA A 133 -0.81 -2.09 -19.62
CA ALA A 133 -0.70 -3.40 -20.25
C ALA A 133 0.36 -3.45 -21.36
N ALA A 134 0.68 -2.30 -21.97
CA ALA A 134 1.74 -2.20 -22.98
C ALA A 134 3.16 -2.30 -22.39
N HIS A 135 3.32 -2.24 -21.07
CA HIS A 135 4.62 -2.35 -20.41
C HIS A 135 4.90 -3.81 -20.01
N PRO A 136 5.84 -4.51 -20.67
CA PRO A 136 6.15 -5.90 -20.35
C PRO A 136 6.95 -6.02 -19.05
N ARG A 137 6.88 -7.21 -18.42
CA ARG A 137 7.76 -7.56 -17.30
C ARG A 137 9.18 -7.82 -17.80
N GLU A 138 10.17 -7.32 -17.09
CA GLU A 138 11.59 -7.54 -17.31
C GLU A 138 12.19 -8.46 -16.25
N GLU A 139 13.30 -9.13 -16.56
CA GLU A 139 14.07 -9.87 -15.56
C GLU A 139 14.79 -8.88 -14.64
N VAL A 140 14.56 -9.05 -13.33
CA VAL A 140 15.15 -8.21 -12.28
C VAL A 140 15.79 -9.08 -11.21
N PRO A 141 16.79 -8.59 -10.47
CA PRO A 141 17.40 -9.35 -9.40
C PRO A 141 16.40 -9.56 -8.24
N ALA A 142 16.49 -10.72 -7.59
CA ALA A 142 15.68 -11.04 -6.41
C ALA A 142 15.90 -10.04 -5.25
N SER A 143 17.02 -9.31 -5.23
CA SER A 143 17.29 -8.23 -4.28
C SER A 143 16.30 -7.06 -4.37
N SER A 144 15.52 -6.96 -5.45
CA SER A 144 14.45 -5.96 -5.57
C SER A 144 13.14 -6.36 -4.88
N LEU A 145 13.06 -7.57 -4.30
CA LEU A 145 11.87 -8.04 -3.60
C LEU A 145 11.74 -7.41 -2.22
N VAL A 146 10.51 -7.05 -1.88
CA VAL A 146 10.10 -6.64 -0.55
C VAL A 146 8.97 -7.57 -0.11
N LEU A 147 9.21 -8.35 0.94
CA LEU A 147 8.30 -9.33 1.50
C LEU A 147 7.71 -8.80 2.82
N GLY A 148 6.39 -8.62 2.88
CA GLY A 148 5.68 -8.36 4.13
C GLY A 148 5.30 -9.67 4.82
N LEU A 149 5.46 -9.71 6.12
CA LEU A 149 5.16 -10.85 7.00
C LEU A 149 4.03 -10.43 7.94
N GLU A 150 2.95 -11.19 7.93
CA GLU A 150 1.75 -10.97 8.75
C GLU A 150 1.19 -12.34 9.15
N CYS A 151 0.61 -12.39 10.34
CA CYS A 151 -0.23 -13.47 10.80
C CYS A 151 -1.68 -13.26 10.34
N GLY A 152 -2.49 -14.30 10.50
CA GLY A 152 -3.93 -14.27 10.20
C GLY A 152 -4.72 -14.73 11.42
N GLY A 153 -5.43 -15.85 11.28
CA GLY A 153 -6.02 -16.54 12.43
C GLY A 153 -4.98 -17.38 13.16
N SER A 154 -4.29 -16.80 14.14
CA SER A 154 -3.27 -17.51 14.94
C SER A 154 -3.88 -18.72 15.64
N ASP A 155 -3.16 -19.83 15.63
CA ASP A 155 -3.53 -21.07 16.32
C ASP A 155 -2.32 -21.71 17.00
N ALA A 156 -2.57 -22.78 17.76
CA ALA A 156 -1.51 -23.50 18.49
C ALA A 156 -0.46 -24.14 17.56
N THR A 157 -0.72 -24.27 16.26
CA THR A 157 0.20 -24.87 15.28
C THR A 157 1.01 -23.84 14.50
N SER A 158 0.60 -22.56 14.53
CA SER A 158 1.19 -21.47 13.76
C SER A 158 2.68 -21.31 14.08
N GLY A 159 3.03 -21.32 15.38
CA GLY A 159 4.41 -21.27 15.87
C GLY A 159 5.23 -22.55 15.63
N LEU A 160 4.59 -23.66 15.24
CA LEU A 160 5.26 -24.96 15.02
C LEU A 160 5.49 -25.26 13.53
N ALA A 161 4.72 -24.65 12.63
CA ALA A 161 4.75 -24.95 11.20
C ALA A 161 4.86 -23.70 10.32
N ALA A 162 3.78 -22.92 10.22
CA ALA A 162 3.69 -21.80 9.28
C ALA A 162 4.71 -20.69 9.58
N ASN A 163 4.84 -20.28 10.84
CA ASN A 163 5.74 -19.20 11.23
C ASN A 163 7.22 -19.60 11.07
N PRO A 164 7.67 -20.81 11.49
CA PRO A 164 9.01 -21.30 11.16
C PRO A 164 9.29 -21.35 9.66
N ALA A 165 8.34 -21.84 8.85
CA ALA A 165 8.50 -21.89 7.39
C ALA A 165 8.61 -20.48 6.78
N LEU A 166 7.80 -19.53 7.26
CA LEU A 166 7.88 -18.13 6.87
C LEU A 166 9.21 -17.49 7.30
N GLY A 167 9.75 -17.86 8.46
CA GLY A 167 11.08 -17.46 8.92
C GLY A 167 12.18 -17.91 7.95
N VAL A 168 12.15 -19.18 7.51
CA VAL A 168 13.08 -19.69 6.49
C VAL A 168 12.91 -18.92 5.16
N ALA A 169 11.69 -18.65 4.72
CA ALA A 169 11.44 -17.86 3.51
C ALA A 169 11.97 -16.41 3.62
N SER A 170 11.85 -15.82 4.81
CA SER A 170 12.42 -14.50 5.13
C SER A 170 13.95 -14.53 5.05
N ASP A 171 14.61 -15.51 5.67
CA ASP A 171 16.06 -15.65 5.65
C ASP A 171 16.60 -15.87 4.22
N LEU A 172 15.91 -16.68 3.41
CA LEU A 172 16.25 -16.87 1.99
C LEU A 172 16.09 -15.57 1.18
N THR A 173 15.06 -14.78 1.46
CA THR A 173 14.82 -13.48 0.81
C THR A 173 15.92 -12.48 1.16
N ILE A 174 16.27 -12.37 2.44
CA ILE A 174 17.36 -11.50 2.93
C ILE A 174 18.70 -11.97 2.36
N GLY A 175 18.98 -13.27 2.34
CA GLY A 175 20.18 -13.86 1.74
C GLY A 175 20.32 -13.59 0.23
N GLY A 176 19.18 -13.40 -0.47
CA GLY A 176 19.12 -12.94 -1.86
C GLY A 176 19.29 -11.42 -2.05
N GLY A 177 19.50 -10.66 -0.97
CA GLY A 177 19.60 -9.20 -0.95
C GLY A 177 18.24 -8.48 -0.95
N GLY A 178 17.14 -9.20 -0.75
CA GLY A 178 15.80 -8.62 -0.64
C GLY A 178 15.54 -8.03 0.74
N THR A 179 14.34 -7.48 0.93
CA THR A 179 13.89 -6.89 2.20
C THR A 179 12.71 -7.68 2.76
N CYS A 180 12.72 -7.95 4.06
CA CYS A 180 11.56 -8.47 4.78
C CYS A 180 11.07 -7.45 5.80
N ILE A 181 9.75 -7.35 5.95
CA ILE A 181 9.08 -6.45 6.89
C ILE A 181 8.17 -7.32 7.76
N LEU A 182 8.49 -7.42 9.04
CA LEU A 182 7.59 -7.96 10.05
C LEU A 182 6.77 -6.81 10.64
N SER A 183 5.44 -6.93 10.60
CA SER A 183 4.52 -5.94 11.18
C SER A 183 4.00 -6.41 12.55
N GLU A 184 2.75 -6.08 12.90
CA GLU A 184 2.04 -6.60 14.08
C GLU A 184 2.76 -6.32 15.41
N THR A 185 2.92 -5.04 15.75
CA THR A 185 3.56 -4.63 17.01
C THR A 185 2.92 -5.29 18.25
N THR A 186 1.60 -5.49 18.23
CA THR A 186 0.86 -6.18 19.30
C THR A 186 1.26 -7.66 19.43
N GLU A 187 1.58 -8.34 18.33
CA GLU A 187 2.02 -9.74 18.33
C GLU A 187 3.49 -9.88 18.78
N SER A 188 4.20 -8.77 18.91
CA SER A 188 5.56 -8.75 19.46
C SER A 188 5.59 -8.65 20.99
N ILE A 189 4.47 -8.29 21.65
CA ILE A 189 4.40 -8.15 23.11
C ILE A 189 4.66 -9.49 23.79
N GLY A 190 5.58 -9.51 24.75
CA GLY A 190 6.09 -10.71 25.42
C GLY A 190 7.31 -11.34 24.73
N ALA A 191 7.60 -10.98 23.48
CA ALA A 191 8.73 -11.47 22.69
C ALA A 191 9.68 -10.36 22.21
N GLU A 192 9.38 -9.09 22.51
CA GLU A 192 10.12 -7.92 22.05
C GLU A 192 11.59 -7.95 22.46
N HIS A 193 11.89 -8.47 23.66
CA HIS A 193 13.25 -8.67 24.14
C HIS A 193 14.04 -9.66 23.27
N VAL A 194 13.39 -10.64 22.62
CA VAL A 194 14.03 -11.57 21.67
C VAL A 194 14.38 -10.86 20.37
N LEU A 195 13.46 -10.03 19.86
CA LEU A 195 13.68 -9.24 18.65
C LEU A 195 14.76 -8.18 18.85
N ALA A 196 14.72 -7.46 19.98
CA ALA A 196 15.68 -6.41 20.32
C ALA A 196 17.12 -6.95 20.39
N ARG A 197 17.35 -8.18 20.89
CA ARG A 197 18.68 -8.82 20.91
C ARG A 197 19.25 -9.05 19.50
N ARG A 198 18.43 -9.04 18.45
CA ARG A 198 18.84 -9.20 17.05
C ARG A 198 19.04 -7.87 16.33
N GLY A 199 18.90 -6.73 17.02
CA GLY A 199 19.12 -5.42 16.44
C GLY A 199 20.59 -5.23 16.01
N VAL A 200 20.80 -4.57 14.87
CA VAL A 200 22.14 -4.29 14.35
C VAL A 200 22.92 -3.27 15.21
N SER A 201 22.20 -2.50 16.02
CA SER A 201 22.75 -1.53 16.95
C SER A 201 21.82 -1.35 18.15
N GLU A 202 22.37 -0.84 19.26
CA GLU A 202 21.59 -0.51 20.45
C GLU A 202 20.45 0.48 20.16
N ASP A 203 20.65 1.40 19.22
CA ASP A 203 19.61 2.35 18.80
C ASP A 203 18.43 1.62 18.14
N VAL A 204 18.70 0.69 17.23
CA VAL A 204 17.65 -0.12 16.58
C VAL A 204 16.93 -0.99 17.60
N SER A 205 17.67 -1.64 18.50
CA SER A 205 17.10 -2.44 19.58
C SER A 205 16.18 -1.61 20.49
N ARG A 206 16.64 -0.43 20.92
CA ARG A 206 15.87 0.49 21.76
C ARG A 206 14.61 0.98 21.04
N ARG A 207 14.72 1.38 19.78
CA ARG A 207 13.56 1.82 18.99
C ARG A 207 12.48 0.75 18.88
N LEU A 208 12.85 -0.52 18.76
CA LEU A 208 11.89 -1.63 18.77
C LEU A 208 11.16 -1.72 20.12
N LEU A 209 11.91 -1.68 21.23
CA LEU A 209 11.34 -1.70 22.58
C LEU A 209 10.41 -0.49 22.83
N ASP A 210 10.82 0.70 22.39
CA ASP A 210 10.03 1.92 22.54
C ASP A 210 8.70 1.85 21.77
N ILE A 211 8.70 1.25 20.56
CA ILE A 211 7.49 1.04 19.76
C ILE A 211 6.52 0.10 20.48
N VAL A 212 7.01 -1.00 21.04
CA VAL A 212 6.17 -1.95 21.80
C VAL A 212 5.62 -1.30 23.07
N ALA A 213 6.47 -0.64 23.85
CA ALA A 213 6.07 0.07 25.06
C ALA A 213 5.11 1.24 24.79
N ALA A 214 5.13 1.83 23.58
CA ALA A 214 4.15 2.84 23.17
C ALA A 214 2.79 2.22 22.83
N CYS A 215 2.73 0.97 22.37
CA CYS A 215 1.47 0.26 22.11
C CYS A 215 0.79 -0.25 23.40
N GLU A 216 1.54 -0.50 24.47
CA GLU A 216 1.00 -0.95 25.76
C GLU A 216 0.43 0.18 26.64
N ARG A 217 0.70 1.44 26.29
CA ARG A 217 0.26 2.64 27.04
C ARG A 217 -0.98 3.27 26.41
#